data_AF-A0A956N113-F1
#
_entry.id   AF-A0A956N113-F1
#
_cell.length_a   1.000
_cell.length_b   1.000
_cell.length_c   1.000
_cell.angle_alpha   90.00
_cell.angle_beta   90.00
_cell.angle_gamma   90.00
#
_symmetry.space_group_name_H-M   'P 1'
#
loop_
_entity.id
_entity.type
_entity.pdbx_description
1 polymer ?
#
loop_
_entity_poly.entity_id
_entity_poly.type
_entity_poly.pdbx_seq_one_letter_code
_entity_poly.pdbx_strand_id
1 'polypeptide(L)'
;MITDLFTIENKKIKPTLHCYLIPEFKQILDKYEARGVDMLTYAFYYACPFKSINPYADFNDDEREERLKKSFVIFPDNPDVLLAIETMKSLYDTTSMKYFNMNRKNLHDIMDYLETSVISDGKEGNLQERLRIAEKCAKIKAEFDDLEKNVEAERGKMKARGQRQIGLGEL
;
A
#
# COMPACT_ATOMS: atom_id res chain seq x y z
N MET A 1 2.80 7.30 12.73
CA MET A 1 3.95 6.41 13.02
C MET A 1 3.63 5.09 12.34
N ILE A 2 4.09 4.88 11.10
CA ILE A 2 3.96 3.56 10.47
C ILE A 2 5.19 2.77 10.92
N THR A 3 5.08 2.13 12.07
CA THR A 3 6.12 1.24 12.59
C THR A 3 6.07 -0.08 11.82
N ASP A 4 7.23 -0.71 11.59
CA ASP A 4 7.26 -1.99 10.89
C ASP A 4 6.50 -3.05 11.73
N LEU A 5 5.41 -3.59 11.19
CA LEU A 5 4.61 -4.63 11.85
C LEU A 5 5.36 -5.96 11.94
N PHE A 6 6.33 -6.16 11.06
CA PHE A 6 7.13 -7.38 11.01
C PHE A 6 8.62 -7.05 10.96
N THR A 7 9.41 -7.88 11.64
CA THR A 7 10.88 -7.88 11.56
C THR A 7 11.35 -9.21 10.97
N ILE A 8 12.52 -9.18 10.35
CA ILE A 8 13.19 -10.41 9.90
C ILE A 8 14.20 -10.78 10.96
N GLU A 9 13.98 -11.89 11.64
CA GLU A 9 14.92 -12.49 12.60
C GLU A 9 15.22 -13.92 12.18
N ASN A 10 16.50 -14.30 12.12
CA ASN A 10 16.92 -15.66 11.78
C ASN A 10 16.30 -16.21 10.48
N LYS A 11 16.20 -15.35 9.44
CA LYS A 11 15.57 -15.65 8.14
C LYS A 11 14.08 -15.99 8.21
N LYS A 12 13.41 -15.71 9.33
CA LYS A 12 11.96 -15.85 9.48
C LYS A 12 11.33 -14.50 9.74
N ILE A 13 10.15 -14.30 9.17
CA ILE A 13 9.31 -13.13 9.44
C ILE A 13 8.73 -13.33 10.85
N LYS A 14 8.90 -12.33 11.71
CA LYS A 14 8.32 -12.31 13.05
C LYS A 14 7.45 -11.07 13.26
N PRO A 15 6.28 -11.22 13.91
CA PRO A 15 5.48 -10.07 14.33
C PRO A 15 6.25 -9.24 15.36
N THR A 16 6.18 -7.92 15.27
CA THR A 16 6.73 -7.02 16.30
C THR A 16 5.80 -6.93 17.50
N LEU A 17 6.24 -6.25 18.57
CA LEU A 17 5.41 -5.98 19.75
C LEU A 17 4.04 -5.38 19.40
N HIS A 18 3.96 -4.58 18.34
CA HIS A 18 2.72 -3.96 17.89
C HIS A 18 1.65 -4.98 17.50
N CYS A 19 2.04 -6.11 16.91
CA CYS A 19 1.12 -7.19 16.56
C CYS A 19 0.49 -7.86 17.78
N TYR A 20 1.15 -7.81 18.93
CA TYR A 20 0.62 -8.35 20.19
C TYR A 20 -0.28 -7.36 20.94
N LEU A 21 -0.27 -6.07 20.56
CA LEU A 21 -1.05 -5.01 21.18
C LEU A 21 -2.35 -4.70 20.43
N ILE A 22 -2.40 -4.99 19.12
CA ILE A 22 -3.59 -4.78 18.29
C ILE A 22 -4.51 -6.00 18.46
N PRO A 23 -5.75 -5.82 18.98
CA PRO A 23 -6.63 -6.94 19.33
C PRO A 23 -6.86 -7.95 18.21
N GLU A 24 -7.09 -7.46 16.99
CA GLU A 24 -7.37 -8.27 15.81
C GLU A 24 -6.17 -9.13 15.43
N PHE A 25 -4.95 -8.61 15.60
CA PHE A 25 -3.73 -9.35 15.31
C PHE A 25 -3.39 -10.33 16.42
N LYS A 26 -3.57 -9.90 17.67
CA LYS A 26 -3.37 -10.75 18.86
C LYS A 26 -4.29 -11.96 18.81
N GLN A 27 -5.56 -11.78 18.45
CA GLN A 27 -6.52 -12.87 18.30
C GLN A 27 -6.03 -13.95 17.32
N ILE A 28 -5.46 -13.56 16.17
CA ILE A 28 -4.92 -14.51 15.20
C ILE A 28 -3.71 -15.26 15.77
N LEU A 29 -2.80 -14.55 16.44
CA LEU A 29 -1.60 -15.15 17.04
C LEU A 29 -1.95 -16.14 18.15
N ASP A 30 -2.90 -15.78 19.02
CA ASP A 30 -3.31 -16.59 20.16
C ASP A 30 -4.14 -17.82 19.69
N LYS A 31 -4.98 -17.66 18.64
CA LYS A 31 -5.88 -18.72 18.16
C LYS A 31 -5.20 -19.73 17.23
N TYR A 32 -4.26 -19.29 16.40
CA TYR A 32 -3.67 -20.12 15.33
C TYR A 32 -2.18 -20.43 15.55
N GLU A 33 -1.60 -19.99 16.66
CA GLU A 33 -0.21 -20.25 17.07
C GLU A 33 0.79 -20.02 15.92
N ALA A 34 1.52 -21.06 15.51
CA ALA A 34 2.51 -21.00 14.43
C ALA A 34 1.91 -20.55 13.09
N ARG A 35 0.65 -20.91 12.78
CA ARG A 35 -0.04 -20.48 11.56
C ARG A 35 -0.52 -19.04 11.65
N GLY A 36 -0.67 -18.49 12.85
CA GLY A 36 -1.06 -17.09 13.04
C GLY A 36 -0.06 -16.11 12.43
N VAL A 37 1.23 -16.45 12.46
CA VAL A 37 2.28 -15.63 11.83
C VAL A 37 2.13 -15.62 10.31
N ASP A 38 1.86 -16.77 9.69
CA ASP A 38 1.66 -16.86 8.24
C ASP A 38 0.40 -16.11 7.80
N MET A 39 -0.69 -16.23 8.59
CA MET A 39 -1.95 -15.51 8.36
C MET A 39 -1.77 -13.99 8.44
N LEU A 40 -1.03 -13.51 9.45
CA LEU A 40 -0.71 -12.09 9.58
C LEU A 40 0.26 -11.59 8.50
N THR A 41 1.20 -12.43 8.07
CA THR A 41 2.13 -12.10 6.99
C THR A 41 1.40 -11.99 5.65
N TYR A 42 0.43 -12.88 5.39
CA TYR A 42 -0.49 -12.75 4.26
C TYR A 42 -1.26 -11.42 4.32
N ALA A 43 -1.89 -11.12 5.46
CA ALA A 43 -2.66 -9.88 5.63
C ALA A 43 -1.79 -8.64 5.39
N PHE A 44 -0.54 -8.67 5.84
CA PHE A 44 0.43 -7.61 5.63
C PHE A 44 0.76 -7.38 4.17
N TYR A 45 1.15 -8.42 3.44
CA TYR A 45 1.48 -8.27 2.02
C TYR A 45 0.25 -7.98 1.16
N TYR A 46 -0.96 -8.32 1.63
CA TYR A 46 -2.19 -7.91 0.99
C TYR A 46 -2.49 -6.42 1.20
N ALA A 47 -2.37 -5.93 2.44
CA ALA A 47 -2.80 -4.58 2.84
C ALA A 47 -1.73 -3.49 2.66
N CYS A 48 -0.44 -3.84 2.75
CA CYS A 48 0.65 -2.85 2.75
C CYS A 48 0.83 -2.22 1.36
N PRO A 49 0.66 -0.91 1.19
CA PRO A 49 0.78 -0.27 -0.12
C PRO A 49 2.23 0.09 -0.50
N PHE A 50 3.19 -0.06 0.41
CA PHE A 50 4.55 0.47 0.22
C PHE A 50 5.47 -0.51 -0.48
N LYS A 51 6.00 -0.13 -1.65
CA LYS A 51 6.92 -0.96 -2.46
C LYS A 51 8.23 -1.24 -1.75
N SER A 52 8.63 -0.33 -0.85
CA SER A 52 9.84 -0.45 -0.06
C SER A 52 9.84 -1.62 0.93
N ILE A 53 8.69 -2.23 1.21
CA ILE A 53 8.56 -3.41 2.10
C ILE A 53 7.59 -4.49 1.61
N ASN A 54 6.76 -4.18 0.62
CA ASN A 54 5.85 -5.15 0.03
C ASN A 54 6.25 -5.42 -1.44
N PRO A 55 6.82 -6.59 -1.75
CA PRO A 55 7.17 -6.97 -3.11
C PRO A 55 5.95 -7.19 -4.01
N TYR A 56 4.74 -7.20 -3.46
CA TYR A 56 3.48 -7.35 -4.18
C TYR A 56 2.69 -6.05 -4.34
N ALA A 57 3.25 -4.90 -3.93
CA ALA A 57 2.54 -3.62 -3.92
C ALA A 57 2.11 -3.11 -5.30
N ASP A 58 2.84 -3.49 -6.37
CA ASP A 58 2.55 -3.07 -7.74
C ASP A 58 1.45 -3.89 -8.43
N PHE A 59 1.10 -5.06 -7.90
CA PHE A 59 0.01 -5.87 -8.46
C PHE A 59 -1.35 -5.28 -8.11
N ASN A 60 -2.33 -5.45 -9.01
CA ASN A 60 -3.72 -5.19 -8.68
C ASN A 60 -4.25 -6.21 -7.64
N ASP A 61 -5.43 -5.96 -7.07
CA ASP A 61 -5.95 -6.76 -5.95
C ASP A 61 -6.10 -8.25 -6.32
N ASP A 62 -6.65 -8.57 -7.49
CA ASP A 62 -6.85 -9.96 -7.95
C ASP A 62 -5.51 -10.69 -8.18
N GLU A 63 -4.57 -10.05 -8.89
CA GLU A 63 -3.25 -10.61 -9.14
C GLU A 63 -2.45 -10.79 -7.86
N ARG A 64 -2.56 -9.83 -6.94
CA ARG A 64 -1.91 -9.87 -5.64
C ARG A 64 -2.46 -11.05 -4.84
N GLU A 65 -3.77 -11.21 -4.78
CA GLU A 65 -4.42 -12.31 -4.08
C GLU A 65 -3.96 -13.67 -4.63
N GLU A 66 -3.98 -13.85 -5.95
CA GLU A 66 -3.53 -15.07 -6.62
C GLU A 66 -2.06 -15.42 -6.34
N ARG A 67 -1.18 -14.40 -6.31
CA ARG A 67 0.24 -14.58 -5.98
C ARG A 67 0.41 -14.97 -4.52
N LEU A 68 -0.30 -14.30 -3.61
CA LEU A 68 -0.20 -14.56 -2.18
C LEU A 68 -0.76 -15.93 -1.80
N LYS A 69 -1.87 -16.37 -2.41
CA LYS A 69 -2.42 -17.73 -2.25
C LYS A 69 -1.42 -18.82 -2.62
N LYS A 70 -0.54 -18.58 -3.60
CA LYS A 70 0.52 -19.53 -4.00
C LYS A 70 1.70 -19.53 -3.03
N SER A 71 1.98 -18.39 -2.40
CA SER A 71 3.11 -18.20 -1.48
C SER A 71 2.78 -18.59 -0.03
N PHE A 72 1.52 -18.54 0.37
CA PHE A 72 1.09 -18.78 1.75
C PHE A 72 0.01 -19.87 1.80
N VAL A 73 0.23 -20.89 2.64
CA VAL A 73 -0.76 -21.95 2.89
C VAL A 73 -1.75 -21.46 3.96
N ILE A 74 -2.64 -20.54 3.56
CA ILE A 74 -3.63 -19.90 4.45
C ILE A 74 -5.02 -19.96 3.83
N PHE A 75 -6.06 -19.75 4.66
CA PHE A 75 -7.45 -19.61 4.21
C PHE A 75 -7.79 -18.11 4.10
N PRO A 76 -7.79 -17.53 2.89
CA PRO A 76 -7.97 -16.08 2.72
C PRO A 76 -9.34 -15.59 3.18
N ASP A 77 -10.35 -16.45 3.03
CA ASP A 77 -11.74 -16.17 3.41
C ASP A 77 -12.00 -16.31 4.92
N ASN A 78 -10.95 -16.55 5.71
CA ASN A 78 -11.08 -16.63 7.16
C ASN A 78 -11.47 -15.25 7.72
N PRO A 79 -12.57 -15.14 8.50
CA PRO A 79 -13.04 -13.86 9.03
C PRO A 79 -11.98 -13.11 9.85
N ASP A 80 -11.13 -13.82 10.58
CA ASP A 80 -10.06 -13.21 11.37
C ASP A 80 -9.03 -12.55 10.43
N VAL A 81 -8.68 -13.21 9.31
CA VAL A 81 -7.73 -12.69 8.31
C VAL A 81 -8.30 -11.46 7.61
N LEU A 82 -9.57 -11.51 7.20
CA LEU A 82 -10.24 -10.39 6.56
C LEU A 82 -10.27 -9.17 7.48
N LEU A 83 -10.61 -9.37 8.76
CA LEU A 83 -10.59 -8.30 9.76
C LEU A 83 -9.17 -7.75 9.96
N ALA A 84 -8.14 -8.60 10.01
CA ALA A 84 -6.76 -8.14 10.10
C ALA A 84 -6.32 -7.33 8.88
N ILE A 85 -6.75 -7.70 7.67
CA ILE A 85 -6.51 -6.92 6.45
C ILE A 85 -7.13 -5.53 6.57
N GLU A 86 -8.39 -5.43 7.01
CA GLU A 86 -9.08 -4.15 7.19
C GLU A 86 -8.37 -3.27 8.23
N THR A 87 -8.01 -3.85 9.37
CA THR A 87 -7.24 -3.15 10.41
C THR A 87 -5.90 -2.66 9.86
N MET A 88 -5.15 -3.49 9.13
CA MET A 88 -3.88 -3.07 8.51
C MET A 88 -4.07 -1.96 7.48
N LYS A 89 -5.08 -2.05 6.62
CA LYS A 89 -5.42 -0.99 5.65
C LYS A 89 -5.69 0.33 6.37
N SER A 90 -6.45 0.30 7.47
CA SER A 90 -6.75 1.51 8.27
C SER A 90 -5.49 2.13 8.91
N LEU A 91 -4.50 1.30 9.29
CA LEU A 91 -3.23 1.79 9.85
C LEU A 91 -2.37 2.52 8.80
N TYR A 92 -2.52 2.15 7.52
CA TYR A 92 -1.87 2.81 6.40
C TYR A 92 -2.69 3.96 5.80
N ASP A 93 -3.91 4.18 6.31
CA ASP A 93 -4.86 5.16 5.80
C ASP A 93 -4.52 6.59 6.24
N THR A 94 -3.42 7.14 5.74
CA THR A 94 -3.02 8.52 5.97
C THR A 94 -3.67 9.47 4.97
N THR A 95 -3.76 10.77 5.29
CA THR A 95 -4.24 11.80 4.34
C THR A 95 -3.45 11.77 3.03
N SER A 96 -2.13 11.60 3.11
CA SER A 96 -1.25 11.50 1.93
C SER A 96 -1.54 10.24 1.11
N MET A 97 -1.79 9.10 1.77
CA MET A 97 -2.18 7.85 1.10
C MET A 97 -3.56 7.93 0.44
N LYS A 98 -4.54 8.54 1.10
CA LYS A 98 -5.88 8.82 0.52
C LYS A 98 -5.76 9.67 -0.73
N TYR A 99 -5.00 10.76 -0.63
CA TYR A 99 -4.78 11.67 -1.76
C TYR A 99 -4.06 10.96 -2.92
N PHE A 100 -3.06 10.13 -2.62
CA PHE A 100 -2.38 9.30 -3.61
C PHE A 100 -3.33 8.33 -4.32
N ASN A 101 -4.10 7.54 -3.56
CA ASN A 101 -5.05 6.58 -4.12
C ASN A 101 -6.14 7.26 -4.97
N MET A 102 -6.63 8.42 -4.54
CA MET A 102 -7.59 9.23 -5.31
C MET A 102 -7.01 9.69 -6.65
N ASN A 103 -5.79 10.24 -6.66
CA ASN A 103 -5.13 10.68 -7.89
C ASN A 103 -4.79 9.50 -8.81
N ARG A 104 -4.42 8.35 -8.26
CA ARG A 104 -4.19 7.12 -9.04
C ARG A 104 -5.46 6.72 -9.80
N LYS A 105 -6.61 6.68 -9.12
CA LYS A 105 -7.89 6.35 -9.74
C LYS A 105 -8.26 7.33 -10.85
N ASN A 106 -8.15 8.63 -10.57
CA ASN A 106 -8.45 9.65 -11.58
C ASN A 106 -7.55 9.52 -12.82
N LEU A 107 -6.27 9.19 -12.65
CA LEU A 107 -5.36 8.98 -13.77
C LEU A 107 -5.80 7.78 -14.64
N HIS A 108 -6.19 6.66 -14.01
CA HIS A 108 -6.74 5.50 -14.73
C HIS A 108 -8.01 5.84 -15.49
N ASP A 109 -8.98 6.51 -14.86
CA ASP A 109 -10.25 6.87 -15.51
C ASP A 109 -10.01 7.76 -16.76
N ILE A 110 -9.03 8.67 -16.70
CA ILE A 110 -8.64 9.50 -17.84
C ILE A 110 -7.96 8.66 -18.93
N MET A 111 -7.08 7.73 -18.56
CA MET A 111 -6.42 6.82 -19.51
C MET A 111 -7.44 5.96 -20.24
N ASP A 112 -8.39 5.37 -19.53
CA ASP A 112 -9.46 4.53 -20.11
C ASP A 112 -10.34 5.34 -21.08
N TYR A 113 -10.68 6.58 -20.72
CA TYR A 113 -11.38 7.49 -21.62
C TYR A 113 -10.58 7.80 -22.89
N LEU A 114 -9.28 8.07 -22.76
CA LEU A 114 -8.40 8.32 -23.89
C LEU A 114 -8.17 7.07 -24.75
N GLU A 115 -8.25 5.87 -24.20
CA GLU A 115 -8.11 4.62 -24.96
C GLU A 115 -9.39 4.27 -25.72
N THR A 116 -10.56 4.40 -25.08
CA THR A 116 -11.84 3.94 -25.61
C THR A 116 -12.56 4.94 -26.51
N SER A 117 -12.27 6.24 -26.39
CA SER A 117 -12.89 7.25 -27.25
C SER A 117 -12.48 7.07 -28.71
N VAL A 118 -13.44 7.22 -29.65
CA VAL A 118 -13.17 7.22 -31.09
C VAL A 118 -12.73 8.63 -31.51
N ILE A 119 -11.67 8.74 -32.31
CA ILE A 119 -11.23 10.03 -32.83
C ILE A 119 -12.22 10.51 -33.89
N SER A 120 -12.73 11.73 -33.71
CA SER A 120 -13.56 12.42 -34.71
C SER A 120 -12.90 13.73 -35.14
N ASP A 121 -13.03 14.05 -36.43
CA ASP A 121 -12.51 15.27 -37.05
C ASP A 121 -13.66 16.19 -37.51
N GLY A 122 -13.36 17.47 -37.76
CA GLY A 122 -14.32 18.49 -38.19
C GLY A 122 -14.73 19.47 -37.07
N LYS A 123 -15.74 20.31 -37.36
CA LYS A 123 -16.18 21.42 -36.48
C LYS A 123 -16.64 20.97 -35.09
N GLU A 124 -17.14 19.73 -34.98
CA GLU A 124 -17.55 19.09 -33.72
C GLU A 124 -16.61 17.90 -33.36
N GLY A 125 -15.41 17.86 -33.92
CA GLY A 125 -14.42 16.83 -33.66
C GLY A 125 -13.82 16.91 -32.25
N ASN A 126 -13.39 15.78 -31.70
CA ASN A 126 -12.83 15.67 -30.35
C ASN A 126 -11.29 15.69 -30.30
N LEU A 127 -10.60 15.78 -31.45
CA LEU A 127 -9.14 15.65 -31.54
C LEU A 127 -8.40 16.69 -30.67
N GLN A 128 -8.80 17.96 -30.69
CA GLN A 128 -8.13 19.01 -29.90
C GLN A 128 -8.34 18.82 -28.39
N GLU A 129 -9.52 18.36 -27.98
CA GLU A 129 -9.79 18.07 -26.58
C GLU A 129 -8.95 16.89 -26.09
N ARG A 130 -8.85 15.83 -26.90
CA ARG A 130 -8.01 14.67 -26.59
C ARG A 130 -6.53 15.02 -26.47
N LEU A 131 -6.00 15.82 -27.40
CA LEU A 131 -4.61 16.30 -27.32
C LEU A 131 -4.38 17.10 -26.02
N ARG A 132 -5.32 17.97 -25.65
CA ARG A 132 -5.26 18.73 -24.39
C ARG A 132 -5.33 17.83 -23.16
N ILE A 133 -6.18 16.80 -23.15
CA ILE A 133 -6.27 15.84 -22.05
C ILE A 133 -4.97 15.02 -21.97
N ALA A 134 -4.44 14.54 -23.08
CA ALA A 134 -3.19 13.78 -23.13
C ALA A 134 -1.98 14.59 -22.62
N GLU A 135 -1.86 15.86 -22.99
CA GLU A 135 -0.83 16.75 -22.44
C GLU A 135 -0.97 16.94 -20.91
N LYS A 136 -2.21 17.05 -20.42
CA LYS A 136 -2.48 17.12 -18.97
C LYS A 136 -2.17 15.80 -18.27
N CYS A 137 -2.43 14.66 -18.89
CA CYS A 137 -2.06 13.34 -18.34
C CYS A 137 -0.56 13.25 -18.07
N ALA A 138 0.28 13.77 -18.97
CA ALA A 138 1.73 13.78 -18.76
C ALA A 138 2.14 14.58 -17.51
N LYS A 139 1.49 15.73 -17.28
CA LYS A 139 1.71 16.56 -16.08
C LYS A 139 1.19 15.87 -14.81
N ILE A 140 -0.03 15.34 -14.86
CA ILE A 140 -0.64 14.60 -13.74
C ILE A 140 0.22 13.41 -13.37
N LYS A 141 0.78 12.70 -14.36
CA LYS A 141 1.70 11.57 -14.11
C LYS A 141 2.98 12.01 -13.39
N ALA A 142 3.59 13.12 -13.80
CA ALA A 142 4.79 13.64 -13.12
C ALA A 142 4.49 14.04 -11.66
N GLU A 143 3.38 14.74 -11.42
CA GLU A 143 2.92 15.10 -10.06
C GLU A 143 2.61 13.86 -9.22
N PHE A 144 2.02 12.83 -9.85
CA PHE A 144 1.72 11.56 -9.22
C PHE A 144 2.98 10.79 -8.81
N ASP A 145 3.98 10.71 -9.69
CA ASP A 145 5.25 10.04 -9.40
C ASP A 145 5.99 10.73 -8.24
N ASP A 146 5.89 12.06 -8.13
CA ASP A 146 6.45 12.81 -7.00
C ASP A 146 5.65 12.64 -5.70
N LEU A 147 4.32 12.55 -5.81
CA LEU A 147 3.47 12.21 -4.67
C LEU A 147 3.77 10.80 -4.14
N GLU A 148 3.99 9.82 -5.00
CA GLU A 148 4.40 8.46 -4.63
C GLU A 148 5.69 8.47 -3.82
N LYS A 149 6.71 9.18 -4.31
CA LYS A 149 7.99 9.35 -3.59
C LYS A 149 7.79 10.00 -2.22
N ASN A 150 6.90 11.00 -2.14
CA ASN A 150 6.61 11.68 -0.87
C ASN A 150 5.94 10.75 0.14
N VAL A 151 4.97 9.95 -0.29
CA VAL A 151 4.26 8.95 0.54
C VAL A 151 5.23 7.86 1.02
N GLU A 152 6.10 7.35 0.14
CA GLU A 152 7.17 6.42 0.52
C GLU A 152 8.18 7.06 1.48
N ALA A 153 8.53 8.33 1.27
CA ALA A 153 9.44 9.07 2.14
C ALA A 153 8.83 9.41 3.51
N GLU A 154 7.51 9.58 3.63
CA GLU A 154 6.84 9.75 4.93
C GLU A 154 7.10 8.56 5.85
N ARG A 155 7.11 7.34 5.30
CA ARG A 155 7.52 6.14 6.03
C ARG A 155 8.97 6.26 6.54
N GLY A 156 9.91 6.69 5.70
CA GLY A 156 11.34 6.83 6.03
C GLY A 156 11.64 7.97 7.01
N LYS A 157 11.02 9.14 6.85
CA LYS A 157 11.16 10.31 7.73
C LYS A 157 10.65 10.03 9.15
N MET A 158 9.70 9.11 9.30
CA MET A 158 9.26 8.63 10.62
C MET A 158 10.31 7.75 11.33
N LYS A 159 11.19 7.04 10.60
CA LYS A 159 12.32 6.29 11.20
C LYS A 159 13.45 7.20 11.69
N ALA A 160 13.78 8.25 10.93
CA ALA A 160 14.89 9.16 11.25
C ALA A 160 14.68 10.02 12.50
N ARG A 161 13.42 10.29 12.89
CA ARG A 161 13.12 11.01 14.14
C ARG A 161 13.39 10.20 15.41
N GLY A 162 13.39 8.86 15.34
CA GLY A 162 13.69 7.99 16.47
C GLY A 162 15.19 7.74 16.70
N GLN A 163 16.04 8.10 15.74
CA GLN A 163 17.51 7.91 15.82
C GLN A 163 18.28 9.19 16.18
N ARG A 164 17.61 10.29 16.52
CA ARG A 164 18.31 11.39 17.18
C ARG A 164 18.74 10.89 18.55
N GLN A 165 20.04 10.58 18.67
CA GLN A 165 20.73 10.54 19.96
C GLN A 165 20.28 11.78 20.72
N ILE A 166 19.53 11.56 21.79
CA ILE A 166 19.30 12.56 22.82
C ILE A 166 20.71 12.92 23.26
N GLY A 167 21.17 14.13 22.94
CA GLY A 167 22.44 14.61 23.45
C GLY A 167 22.37 14.44 24.95
N LEU A 168 23.15 13.50 25.48
CA LEU A 168 23.43 13.42 26.91
C LEU A 168 23.96 14.79 27.28
N GLY A 169 23.12 15.60 27.91
CA GLY A 169 23.57 16.78 28.62
C GLY A 169 24.54 16.26 29.66
N GLU A 170 25.81 16.58 29.46
CA GLU A 170 26.89 16.27 30.37
C GLU A 170 26.60 16.86 31.76
N LEU A 171 27.11 16.15 32.77
CA LEU A 171 27.13 16.47 34.20
C LEU A 171 27.53 17.92 34.51
#